data_AF-A0A937XNR2-F1
#
_entry.id   AF-A0A937XNR2-F1
#
_cell.length_a   1.000
_cell.length_b   1.000
_cell.length_c   1.000
_cell.angle_alpha   90.00
_cell.angle_beta   90.00
_cell.angle_gamma   90.00
#
_symmetry.space_group_name_H-M   'P 1'
#
loop_
_entity.id
_entity.type
_entity.pdbx_description
1 polymer ?
#
loop_
_entity_poly.entity_id
_entity_poly.type
_entity_poly.pdbx_seq_one_letter_code
_entity_poly.pdbx_strand_id
1 'polypeptide(L)'
;MLRATRIAEENGVPGVAVIAQGFVGQAKATARAMGAPDLGIVPYPGNIPLDTSDELADKVWNTVLPGVLDVLASDTAAAGAGRADAEPGPQEVVFAGTLAEVQAHFEAREWSDGLPFVPPTREAVAEFLSWTARDPGEVIGILPPEFREATVWSVAVNGVMAGCLPAYMPVLLAMVEAIADPAFKLEDAGCTPGWEPLAVVSGEIVESLDFNTGTGNMRIGRRANAAIGRFLRLYIRNVAGFRQGSTDKGSIGANFYMAMGENEAAVRALGWNPLRVDLGFGMGDNVVMVQSVVALSSPVYMGGTDPETMMAPL
;
A
#
# COMPACT_ATOMS: atom_id res chain seq x y z
N MET A 1 -19.12 2.72 0.52
CA MET A 1 -20.30 1.84 0.71
C MET A 1 -20.22 1.06 2.01
N LEU A 2 -19.27 0.12 2.17
CA LEU A 2 -19.19 -0.74 3.38
C LEU A 2 -19.10 0.02 4.71
N ARG A 3 -18.33 1.11 4.76
CA ARG A 3 -18.22 1.97 5.96
C ARG A 3 -19.56 2.61 6.33
N ALA A 4 -20.30 3.10 5.33
CA ALA A 4 -21.62 3.69 5.56
C ALA A 4 -22.61 2.63 6.06
N THR A 5 -22.56 1.41 5.49
CA THR A 5 -23.35 0.27 5.94
C THR A 5 -23.04 -0.08 7.40
N ARG A 6 -21.75 -0.18 7.75
CA ARG A 6 -21.32 -0.42 9.13
C ARG A 6 -21.81 0.66 10.10
N ILE A 7 -21.62 1.93 9.75
CA ILE A 7 -22.07 3.06 10.60
C ILE A 7 -23.60 2.99 10.81
N ALA A 8 -24.37 2.63 9.79
CA ALA A 8 -25.81 2.43 9.93
C ALA A 8 -26.12 1.31 10.94
N GLU A 9 -25.46 0.16 10.83
CA GLU A 9 -25.67 -0.97 11.76
C GLU A 9 -25.27 -0.64 13.20
N GLU A 10 -24.16 0.08 13.40
CA GLU A 10 -23.73 0.57 14.73
C GLU A 10 -24.77 1.51 15.38
N ASN A 11 -25.62 2.14 14.57
CA ASN A 11 -26.71 2.99 15.01
C ASN A 11 -28.08 2.29 15.01
N GLY A 12 -28.09 0.95 14.93
CA GLY A 12 -29.31 0.14 14.98
C GLY A 12 -30.15 0.17 13.70
N VAL A 13 -29.57 0.63 12.58
CA VAL A 13 -30.22 0.62 11.26
C VAL A 13 -29.62 -0.53 10.44
N PRO A 14 -30.38 -1.60 10.14
CA PRO A 14 -29.89 -2.70 9.29
C PRO A 14 -29.42 -2.18 7.93
N GLY A 15 -28.24 -2.61 7.51
CA GLY A 15 -27.61 -2.13 6.29
C GLY A 15 -27.20 -3.27 5.36
N VAL A 16 -27.33 -3.05 4.05
CA VAL A 16 -26.78 -3.96 3.04
C VAL A 16 -25.89 -3.18 2.07
N ALA A 17 -24.70 -3.70 1.81
CA ALA A 17 -23.79 -3.18 0.82
C ALA A 17 -23.99 -3.93 -0.51
N VAL A 18 -24.46 -3.22 -1.54
CA VAL A 18 -24.46 -3.75 -2.91
C VAL A 18 -23.09 -3.51 -3.54
N ILE A 19 -22.42 -4.57 -3.98
CA ILE A 19 -21.04 -4.54 -4.46
C ILE A 19 -20.95 -5.22 -5.83
N ALA A 20 -20.22 -4.64 -6.78
CA ALA A 20 -19.98 -5.29 -8.08
C ALA A 20 -19.26 -6.65 -7.90
N GLN A 21 -19.68 -7.67 -8.65
CA GLN A 21 -19.22 -9.07 -8.49
C GLN A 21 -17.69 -9.21 -8.35
N GLY A 22 -16.90 -8.49 -9.16
CA GLY A 22 -15.43 -8.53 -9.14
C GLY A 22 -14.78 -7.99 -7.86
N PHE A 23 -15.53 -7.27 -7.03
CA PHE A 23 -15.07 -6.60 -5.81
C PHE A 23 -15.59 -7.26 -4.52
N VAL A 24 -16.38 -8.34 -4.61
CA VAL A 24 -16.92 -9.03 -3.42
C VAL A 24 -15.81 -9.54 -2.50
N GLY A 25 -14.70 -10.06 -3.06
CA GLY A 25 -13.56 -10.50 -2.27
C GLY A 25 -12.93 -9.37 -1.43
N GLN A 26 -12.72 -8.21 -2.05
CA GLN A 26 -12.24 -7.00 -1.38
C GLN A 26 -13.22 -6.55 -0.30
N ALA A 27 -14.52 -6.54 -0.61
CA ALA A 27 -15.54 -6.13 0.33
C ALA A 27 -15.56 -6.99 1.60
N LYS A 28 -15.44 -8.32 1.44
CA LYS A 28 -15.32 -9.25 2.57
C LYS A 28 -14.02 -9.04 3.37
N ALA A 29 -12.89 -8.78 2.70
CA ALA A 29 -11.63 -8.49 3.38
C ALA A 29 -11.72 -7.20 4.22
N THR A 30 -12.25 -6.13 3.63
CA THR A 30 -12.47 -4.86 4.33
C THR A 30 -13.47 -5.00 5.48
N ALA A 31 -14.56 -5.76 5.30
CA ALA A 31 -15.54 -6.01 6.37
C ALA A 31 -14.91 -6.74 7.57
N ARG A 32 -14.10 -7.78 7.32
CA ARG A 32 -13.33 -8.47 8.37
C ARG A 32 -12.36 -7.55 9.09
N ALA A 33 -11.58 -6.75 8.35
CA ALA A 33 -10.62 -5.81 8.92
C ALA A 33 -11.29 -4.73 9.79
N MET A 34 -12.53 -4.37 9.45
CA MET A 34 -13.37 -3.50 10.26
C MET A 34 -13.94 -4.20 11.51
N GLY A 35 -13.78 -5.51 11.68
CA GLY A 35 -14.44 -6.24 12.77
C GLY A 35 -15.94 -6.45 12.54
N ALA A 36 -16.41 -6.34 11.29
CA ALA A 36 -17.78 -6.60 10.87
C ALA A 36 -17.81 -7.73 9.82
N PRO A 37 -17.34 -8.95 10.14
CA PRO A 37 -17.25 -10.06 9.18
C PRO A 37 -18.61 -10.48 8.60
N ASP A 38 -19.68 -10.22 9.35
CA ASP A 38 -21.06 -10.62 9.05
C ASP A 38 -21.84 -9.51 8.31
N LEU A 39 -21.17 -8.40 7.93
CA LEU A 39 -21.79 -7.29 7.23
C LEU A 39 -22.48 -7.77 5.95
N GLY A 40 -23.75 -7.41 5.77
CA GLY A 40 -24.55 -7.79 4.61
C GLY A 40 -23.94 -7.31 3.29
N ILE A 41 -23.51 -8.23 2.43
CA ILE A 41 -22.97 -7.93 1.10
C ILE A 41 -23.77 -8.68 0.03
N VAL A 42 -24.37 -7.93 -0.89
CA VAL A 42 -25.09 -8.47 -2.05
C VAL A 42 -24.34 -8.15 -3.33
N PRO A 43 -23.96 -9.16 -4.13
CA PRO A 43 -23.30 -8.93 -5.40
C PRO A 43 -24.25 -8.39 -6.46
N TYR A 44 -23.81 -7.36 -7.18
CA TYR A 44 -24.37 -7.02 -8.48
C TYR A 44 -23.73 -7.91 -9.58
N PRO A 45 -24.52 -8.62 -10.40
CA PRO A 45 -23.99 -9.53 -11.41
C PRO A 45 -23.43 -8.80 -12.65
N GLY A 46 -22.16 -9.04 -12.96
CA GLY A 46 -21.47 -8.43 -14.10
C GLY A 46 -20.94 -7.03 -13.79
N ASN A 47 -20.87 -6.18 -14.81
CA ASN A 47 -20.31 -4.83 -14.72
C ASN A 47 -21.36 -3.78 -15.03
N ILE A 48 -21.79 -3.02 -14.01
CA ILE A 48 -22.90 -2.05 -14.08
C ILE A 48 -22.80 -1.11 -15.28
N PRO A 49 -21.65 -0.50 -15.62
CA PRO A 49 -21.53 0.44 -16.74
C PRO A 49 -21.66 -0.21 -18.13
N LEU A 50 -21.60 -1.54 -18.22
CA LEU A 50 -21.78 -2.26 -19.48
C LEU A 50 -23.24 -2.67 -19.72
N ASP A 51 -24.10 -2.52 -18.72
CA ASP A 51 -25.49 -2.92 -18.83
C ASP A 51 -26.32 -1.82 -19.49
N THR A 52 -27.21 -2.23 -20.39
CA THR A 52 -28.31 -1.38 -20.85
C THR A 52 -29.26 -1.09 -19.69
N SER A 53 -30.14 -0.10 -19.85
CA SER A 53 -31.12 0.24 -18.81
C SER A 53 -32.07 -0.93 -18.49
N ASP A 54 -32.44 -1.72 -19.49
CA ASP A 54 -33.31 -2.89 -19.31
C ASP A 54 -32.57 -4.02 -18.56
N GLU A 55 -31.33 -4.32 -18.94
CA GLU A 55 -30.50 -5.31 -18.24
C GLU A 55 -30.22 -4.92 -16.79
N LEU A 56 -29.95 -3.63 -16.54
CA LEU A 56 -29.78 -3.09 -15.19
C LEU A 56 -31.06 -3.29 -14.36
N ALA A 57 -32.22 -2.91 -14.92
CA ALA A 57 -33.51 -3.07 -14.24
C ALA A 57 -33.78 -4.55 -13.93
N ASP A 58 -33.59 -5.43 -14.91
CA ASP A 58 -33.80 -6.87 -14.74
C ASP A 58 -32.88 -7.47 -13.66
N LYS A 59 -31.60 -7.12 -13.65
CA LYS A 59 -30.65 -7.57 -12.62
C LYS A 59 -31.00 -7.04 -11.24
N VAL A 60 -31.42 -5.77 -11.15
CA VAL A 60 -31.84 -5.17 -9.88
C VAL A 60 -33.08 -5.88 -9.34
N TRP A 61 -34.13 -6.01 -10.15
CA TRP A 61 -35.40 -6.58 -9.70
C TRP A 61 -35.33 -8.08 -9.44
N ASN A 62 -34.60 -8.83 -10.26
CA ASN A 62 -34.63 -10.29 -10.22
C ASN A 62 -33.42 -10.91 -9.51
N THR A 63 -32.40 -10.14 -9.14
CA THR A 63 -31.19 -10.67 -8.46
C THR A 63 -30.80 -9.86 -7.25
N VAL A 64 -30.58 -8.55 -7.40
CA VAL A 64 -30.05 -7.72 -6.30
C VAL A 64 -31.10 -7.50 -5.21
N LEU A 65 -32.31 -7.08 -5.57
CA LEU A 65 -33.37 -6.80 -4.61
C LEU A 65 -33.76 -8.05 -3.79
N PRO A 66 -33.98 -9.24 -4.39
CA PRO A 66 -34.20 -10.46 -3.62
C PRO A 66 -33.08 -10.71 -2.60
N GLY A 67 -31.81 -10.60 -3.02
CA GLY A 67 -30.68 -10.77 -2.10
C GLY A 67 -30.63 -9.73 -0.98
N VAL A 68 -31.00 -8.48 -1.25
CA VAL A 68 -31.09 -7.42 -0.22
C VAL A 68 -32.21 -7.75 0.78
N LEU A 69 -33.36 -8.18 0.29
CA LEU A 69 -34.48 -8.57 1.15
C LEU A 69 -34.13 -9.78 2.01
N ASP A 70 -33.45 -10.78 1.45
CA ASP A 70 -33.01 -11.96 2.19
C ASP A 70 -32.05 -11.60 3.33
N VAL A 71 -31.07 -10.72 3.08
CA VAL A 71 -30.13 -10.25 4.10
C VAL A 71 -30.85 -9.43 5.18
N LEU A 72 -31.75 -8.53 4.80
CA LEU A 72 -32.50 -7.71 5.77
C LEU A 72 -33.54 -8.52 6.57
N ALA A 73 -34.07 -9.60 5.99
CA ALA A 73 -35.01 -10.50 6.66
C ALA A 73 -34.32 -11.55 7.51
N SER A 74 -33.03 -11.82 7.26
CA SER A 74 -32.24 -12.72 8.09
C SER A 74 -31.94 -12.09 9.45
N ASP A 75 -32.19 -12.85 10.52
CA ASP A 75 -31.83 -12.50 11.89
C ASP A 75 -30.32 -12.74 12.05
N THR A 76 -29.48 -11.91 11.42
CA THR A 76 -28.01 -12.05 11.45
C THR A 76 -27.44 -11.57 12.78
N ALA A 77 -27.91 -12.17 13.87
CA ALA A 77 -27.12 -12.32 15.08
C ALA A 77 -26.33 -13.64 14.96
N ALA A 78 -25.02 -13.51 14.76
CA ALA A 78 -24.00 -14.54 14.89
C ALA A 78 -23.90 -15.59 13.77
N ALA A 79 -22.90 -15.41 12.89
CA ALA A 79 -22.32 -16.51 12.12
C ALA A 79 -20.78 -16.45 12.12
N GLY A 80 -20.20 -16.70 13.29
CA GLY A 80 -18.94 -17.42 13.49
C GLY A 80 -17.74 -16.97 12.66
N ALA A 81 -16.88 -16.15 13.26
CA ALA A 81 -15.50 -15.95 12.83
C ALA A 81 -14.85 -17.30 12.50
N GLY A 82 -14.58 -17.54 11.22
CA GLY A 82 -13.75 -18.63 10.77
C GLY A 82 -12.44 -18.59 11.55
N ARG A 83 -12.01 -19.76 12.06
CA ARG A 83 -10.81 -19.93 12.87
C ARG A 83 -9.62 -19.34 12.10
N ALA A 84 -9.20 -18.14 12.47
CA ALA A 84 -7.93 -17.60 12.01
C ALA A 84 -6.85 -18.55 12.53
N ASP A 85 -5.90 -18.92 11.68
CA ASP A 85 -4.66 -19.52 12.16
C ASP A 85 -4.10 -18.60 13.24
N ALA A 86 -3.61 -19.18 14.34
CA ALA A 86 -3.07 -18.39 15.44
C ALA A 86 -1.96 -17.48 14.89
N GLU A 87 -2.18 -16.17 14.93
CA GLU A 87 -1.15 -15.22 14.48
C GLU A 87 0.07 -15.35 15.40
N PRO A 88 1.29 -15.33 14.83
CA PRO A 88 2.51 -15.35 15.62
C PRO A 88 2.56 -14.14 16.55
N GLY A 89 3.23 -14.30 17.68
CA GLY A 89 3.40 -13.23 18.64
C GLY A 89 4.20 -12.04 18.07
N PRO A 90 4.06 -10.84 18.65
CA PRO A 90 4.89 -9.70 18.28
C PRO A 90 6.37 -10.07 18.33
N GLN A 91 7.10 -9.77 17.27
CA GLN A 91 8.55 -10.03 17.14
C GLN A 91 8.96 -11.52 17.18
N GLU A 92 8.03 -12.46 17.04
CA GLU A 92 8.35 -13.88 16.94
C GLU A 92 9.08 -14.20 15.63
N VAL A 93 10.02 -15.14 15.68
CA VAL A 93 10.68 -15.63 14.46
C VAL A 93 9.73 -16.60 13.77
N VAL A 94 9.09 -16.13 12.70
CA VAL A 94 8.09 -16.90 11.95
C VAL A 94 8.68 -18.02 11.08
N PHE A 95 9.96 -17.90 10.70
CA PHE A 95 10.67 -18.90 9.91
C PHE A 95 12.18 -18.71 10.00
N ALA A 96 12.94 -19.81 9.98
CA ALA A 96 14.40 -19.80 9.92
C ALA A 96 14.88 -20.95 9.01
N GLY A 97 15.88 -20.66 8.18
CA GLY A 97 16.42 -21.60 7.21
C GLY A 97 17.49 -20.94 6.34
N THR A 98 17.83 -21.60 5.24
CA THR A 98 18.65 -21.01 4.17
C THR A 98 17.93 -19.83 3.51
N LEU A 99 18.68 -18.96 2.82
CA LEU A 99 18.10 -17.82 2.10
C LEU A 99 17.01 -18.26 1.11
N ALA A 100 17.22 -19.37 0.39
CA ALA A 100 16.25 -19.89 -0.56
C ALA A 100 14.96 -20.36 0.13
N GLU A 101 15.07 -21.06 1.25
CA GLU A 101 13.90 -21.51 2.02
C GLU A 101 13.13 -20.33 2.62
N VAL A 102 13.83 -19.32 3.14
CA VAL A 102 13.21 -18.09 3.66
C VAL A 102 12.49 -17.35 2.55
N GLN A 103 13.10 -17.21 1.38
CA GLN A 103 12.47 -16.57 0.23
C GLN A 103 11.20 -17.30 -0.21
N ALA A 104 11.27 -18.63 -0.37
CA ALA A 104 10.11 -19.44 -0.73
C ALA A 104 8.99 -19.37 0.32
N HIS A 105 9.33 -19.36 1.62
CA HIS A 105 8.36 -19.24 2.70
C HIS A 105 7.61 -17.90 2.66
N PHE A 106 8.33 -16.80 2.43
CA PHE A 106 7.75 -15.46 2.35
C PHE A 106 6.93 -15.28 1.07
N GLU A 107 7.36 -15.81 -0.07
CA GLU A 107 6.60 -15.77 -1.32
C GLU A 107 5.26 -16.52 -1.19
N ALA A 108 5.28 -17.73 -0.62
CA ALA A 108 4.08 -18.55 -0.43
C ALA A 108 3.02 -17.90 0.49
N ARG A 109 3.44 -17.00 1.38
CA ARG A 109 2.57 -16.21 2.28
C ARG A 109 2.30 -14.81 1.77
N GLU A 110 2.78 -14.52 0.56
CA GLU A 110 2.71 -13.21 -0.03
C GLU A 110 3.32 -12.14 0.90
N TRP A 111 4.42 -12.39 1.60
CA TRP A 111 5.10 -11.40 2.47
C TRP A 111 6.25 -10.66 1.76
N SER A 112 6.64 -11.12 0.57
CA SER A 112 7.54 -10.43 -0.34
C SER A 112 6.79 -9.72 -1.47
N ASP A 113 7.49 -8.85 -2.18
CA ASP A 113 7.02 -8.15 -3.39
C ASP A 113 7.41 -8.88 -4.68
N GLY A 114 7.75 -10.17 -4.61
CA GLY A 114 8.20 -10.98 -5.75
C GLY A 114 9.65 -10.76 -6.18
N LEU A 115 10.40 -9.86 -5.51
CA LEU A 115 11.84 -9.69 -5.69
C LEU A 115 12.65 -10.34 -4.56
N PRO A 116 13.94 -10.65 -4.78
CA PRO A 116 14.85 -10.97 -3.69
C PRO A 116 14.82 -9.88 -2.61
N PHE A 117 14.81 -10.29 -1.35
CA PHE A 117 14.78 -9.39 -0.19
C PHE A 117 15.85 -9.80 0.83
N VAL A 118 16.19 -8.88 1.73
CA VAL A 118 17.09 -9.17 2.84
C VAL A 118 16.26 -9.72 4.00
N PRO A 119 16.48 -10.96 4.48
CA PRO A 119 15.75 -11.48 5.63
C PRO A 119 15.89 -10.57 6.86
N PRO A 120 14.78 -10.16 7.50
CA PRO A 120 14.80 -9.24 8.64
C PRO A 120 15.19 -9.99 9.92
N THR A 121 16.48 -10.30 10.08
CA THR A 121 17.00 -10.91 11.32
C THR A 121 16.93 -9.91 12.47
N ARG A 122 16.95 -10.41 13.71
CA ARG A 122 16.89 -9.55 14.91
C ARG A 122 18.04 -8.55 14.95
N GLU A 123 19.22 -8.96 14.51
CA GLU A 123 20.42 -8.12 14.47
C GLU A 123 20.28 -6.99 13.45
N ALA A 124 19.80 -7.30 12.24
CA ALA A 124 19.57 -6.30 11.20
C ALA A 124 18.48 -5.30 11.64
N VAL A 125 17.42 -5.77 12.28
CA VAL A 125 16.36 -4.91 12.83
C VAL A 125 16.90 -4.05 13.98
N ALA A 126 17.69 -4.61 14.89
CA ALA A 126 18.32 -3.84 15.97
C ALA A 126 19.26 -2.74 15.45
N GLU A 127 19.98 -2.99 14.35
CA GLU A 127 20.80 -1.97 13.70
C GLU A 127 19.94 -0.80 13.22
N PHE A 128 18.81 -1.04 12.55
CA PHE A 128 17.86 0.02 12.16
C PHE A 128 17.33 0.80 13.36
N LEU A 129 16.95 0.10 14.43
CA LEU A 129 16.43 0.73 15.65
C LEU A 129 17.46 1.63 16.33
N SER A 130 18.76 1.41 16.13
CA SER A 130 19.81 2.29 16.65
C SER A 130 19.86 3.69 15.99
N TRP A 131 19.19 3.87 14.85
CA TRP A 131 19.08 5.14 14.12
C TRP A 131 17.85 5.97 14.50
N THR A 132 17.15 5.60 15.58
CA THR A 132 16.04 6.37 16.13
C THR A 132 16.04 6.30 17.65
N ALA A 133 15.54 7.35 18.30
CA ALA A 133 15.31 7.37 19.74
C ALA A 133 13.89 6.90 20.12
N ARG A 134 13.04 6.60 19.12
CA ARG A 134 11.65 6.19 19.32
C ARG A 134 11.55 4.76 19.85
N ASP A 135 10.52 4.50 20.63
CA ASP A 135 10.29 3.18 21.20
C ASP A 135 9.89 2.18 20.10
N PRO A 136 10.48 0.97 20.02
CA PRO A 136 10.12 -0.01 18.99
C PRO A 136 8.64 -0.44 18.98
N GLY A 137 7.97 -0.38 20.14
CA GLY A 137 6.55 -0.67 20.29
C GLY A 137 5.64 0.53 20.05
N GLU A 138 6.20 1.72 19.80
CA GLU A 138 5.41 2.91 19.49
C GLU A 138 4.58 2.70 18.22
N VAL A 139 3.27 2.88 18.36
CA VAL A 139 2.31 2.86 17.24
C VAL A 139 2.28 4.24 16.59
N ILE A 140 2.78 4.30 15.36
CA ILE A 140 2.81 5.49 14.51
C ILE A 140 1.40 5.79 13.97
N GLY A 141 0.64 4.75 13.66
CA GLY A 141 -0.73 4.87 13.16
C GLY A 141 -1.38 3.52 12.89
N ILE A 142 -2.65 3.55 12.48
CA ILE A 142 -3.42 2.37 12.12
C ILE A 142 -3.74 2.44 10.63
N LEU A 143 -3.21 1.51 9.84
CA LEU A 143 -3.24 1.63 8.38
C LEU A 143 -4.40 0.86 7.73
N PRO A 144 -5.32 1.52 7.01
CA PRO A 144 -6.34 0.83 6.22
C PRO A 144 -5.75 0.20 4.95
N PRO A 145 -6.38 -0.84 4.36
CA PRO A 145 -7.69 -1.39 4.69
C PRO A 145 -7.67 -2.47 5.77
N GLU A 146 -6.52 -3.04 6.14
CA GLU A 146 -6.46 -4.09 7.17
C GLU A 146 -6.50 -3.57 8.61
N PHE A 147 -6.33 -2.26 8.81
CA PHE A 147 -6.33 -1.60 10.12
C PHE A 147 -5.31 -2.21 11.10
N ARG A 148 -4.14 -2.61 10.58
CA ARG A 148 -3.01 -3.06 11.42
C ARG A 148 -2.26 -1.88 12.01
N GLU A 149 -1.67 -2.10 13.18
CA GLU A 149 -0.74 -1.16 13.80
C GLU A 149 0.55 -1.02 12.98
N ALA A 150 0.83 0.20 12.53
CA ALA A 150 2.15 0.59 12.03
C ALA A 150 3.02 0.97 13.22
N THR A 151 3.96 0.10 13.59
CA THR A 151 4.91 0.34 14.69
C THR A 151 6.31 0.68 14.20
N VAL A 152 7.11 1.34 15.04
CA VAL A 152 8.55 1.56 14.77
C VAL A 152 9.28 0.25 14.44
N TRP A 153 8.95 -0.85 15.14
CA TRP A 153 9.44 -2.19 14.82
C TRP A 153 9.08 -2.62 13.39
N SER A 154 7.81 -2.47 13.00
CA SER A 154 7.35 -2.87 11.66
C SER A 154 8.03 -2.05 10.56
N VAL A 155 8.36 -0.78 10.81
CA VAL A 155 9.13 0.08 9.91
C VAL A 155 10.54 -0.47 9.72
N ALA A 156 11.23 -0.81 10.82
CA ALA A 156 12.57 -1.39 10.76
C ALA A 156 12.59 -2.73 10.01
N VAL A 157 11.64 -3.64 10.30
CA VAL A 157 11.52 -4.96 9.62
C VAL A 157 11.38 -4.79 8.11
N ASN A 158 10.44 -3.96 7.66
CA ASN A 158 10.21 -3.74 6.23
C ASN A 158 11.36 -2.94 5.58
N GLY A 159 12.02 -2.06 6.33
CA GLY A 159 13.22 -1.34 5.91
C GLY A 159 14.36 -2.30 5.56
N VAL A 160 14.62 -3.28 6.45
CA VAL A 160 15.57 -4.37 6.17
C VAL A 160 15.15 -5.13 4.92
N MET A 161 13.91 -5.61 4.86
CA MET A 161 13.41 -6.39 3.71
C MET A 161 13.58 -5.66 2.38
N ALA A 162 13.31 -4.36 2.34
CA ALA A 162 13.46 -3.52 1.16
C ALA A 162 14.93 -3.29 0.74
N GLY A 163 15.90 -3.68 1.56
CA GLY A 163 17.32 -3.44 1.33
C GLY A 163 17.76 -2.02 1.66
N CYS A 164 17.01 -1.30 2.50
CA CYS A 164 17.41 0.02 2.98
C CYS A 164 18.72 -0.07 3.79
N LEU A 165 19.40 1.06 3.94
CA LEU A 165 20.44 1.21 4.95
C LEU A 165 19.79 1.67 6.27
N PRO A 166 20.36 1.30 7.44
CA PRO A 166 19.88 1.79 8.73
C PRO A 166 19.79 3.31 8.81
N ALA A 167 20.72 4.03 8.18
CA ALA A 167 20.72 5.49 8.09
C ALA A 167 19.46 6.10 7.46
N TYR A 168 18.68 5.30 6.71
CA TYR A 168 17.43 5.76 6.11
C TYR A 168 16.25 5.77 7.10
N MET A 169 16.41 5.15 8.28
CA MET A 169 15.33 4.98 9.27
C MET A 169 14.53 6.26 9.58
N PRO A 170 15.14 7.45 9.75
CA PRO A 170 14.37 8.68 9.97
C PRO A 170 13.42 9.02 8.82
N VAL A 171 13.86 8.80 7.57
CA VAL A 171 13.03 9.01 6.37
C VAL A 171 11.90 7.97 6.32
N LEU A 172 12.19 6.70 6.63
CA LEU A 172 11.19 5.63 6.63
C LEU A 172 10.08 5.90 7.64
N LEU A 173 10.43 6.35 8.86
CA LEU A 173 9.48 6.72 9.91
C LEU A 173 8.59 7.88 9.47
N ALA A 174 9.17 8.96 8.94
CA ALA A 174 8.42 10.12 8.47
C ALA A 174 7.49 9.78 7.29
N MET A 175 7.89 8.86 6.41
CA MET A 175 7.03 8.36 5.33
C MET A 175 5.82 7.60 5.87
N VAL A 176 6.02 6.78 6.91
CA VAL A 176 4.94 6.00 7.53
C VAL A 176 3.97 6.92 8.27
N GLU A 177 4.47 7.96 8.94
CA GLU A 177 3.64 9.04 9.51
C GLU A 177 2.79 9.72 8.42
N ALA A 178 3.41 10.09 7.30
CA ALA A 178 2.72 10.77 6.21
C ALA A 178 1.58 9.94 5.61
N ILE A 179 1.77 8.62 5.41
CA ILE A 179 0.72 7.75 4.87
C ILE A 179 -0.32 7.33 5.93
N ALA A 180 0.01 7.45 7.22
CA ALA A 180 -0.93 7.20 8.31
C ALA A 180 -1.92 8.35 8.50
N ASP A 181 -1.61 9.55 8.01
CA ASP A 181 -2.53 10.68 8.05
C ASP A 181 -3.80 10.38 7.21
N PRO A 182 -5.01 10.48 7.79
CA PRO A 182 -6.27 10.26 7.06
C PRO A 182 -6.49 11.17 5.85
N ALA A 183 -5.76 12.28 5.73
CA ALA A 183 -5.77 13.15 4.57
C ALA A 183 -5.09 12.52 3.35
N PHE A 184 -4.15 11.60 3.55
CA PHE A 184 -3.46 10.88 2.45
C PHE A 184 -4.37 9.88 1.73
N LYS A 185 -5.46 9.43 2.37
CA LYS A 185 -6.43 8.46 1.81
C LYS A 185 -5.79 7.13 1.41
N LEU A 186 -4.95 6.57 2.28
CA LEU A 186 -4.28 5.29 2.05
C LEU A 186 -5.27 4.17 1.68
N GLU A 187 -6.50 4.19 2.21
CA GLU A 187 -7.54 3.21 1.89
C GLU A 187 -7.85 3.07 0.40
N ASP A 188 -7.59 4.11 -0.38
CA ASP A 188 -7.88 4.19 -1.81
C ASP A 188 -6.69 3.69 -2.65
N ALA A 189 -5.59 3.25 -2.03
CA ALA A 189 -4.38 2.80 -2.74
C ALA A 189 -4.59 1.56 -3.61
N GLY A 190 -5.60 0.75 -3.29
CA GLY A 190 -5.97 -0.44 -4.06
C GLY A 190 -7.00 -0.16 -5.15
N CYS A 191 -7.24 1.10 -5.52
CA CYS A 191 -8.25 1.45 -6.52
C CYS A 191 -7.88 1.02 -7.94
N THR A 192 -8.88 0.97 -8.83
CA THR A 192 -8.73 0.50 -10.22
C THR A 192 -7.64 1.20 -11.04
N PRO A 193 -7.43 2.53 -10.93
CA PRO A 193 -6.30 3.18 -11.60
C PRO A 193 -4.91 2.68 -11.17
N GLY A 194 -4.79 2.06 -9.98
CA GLY A 194 -3.52 1.53 -9.48
C GLY A 194 -2.46 2.60 -9.29
N TRP A 195 -2.74 3.63 -8.48
CA TRP A 195 -1.75 4.67 -8.21
C TRP A 195 -0.62 4.15 -7.33
N GLU A 196 0.54 4.80 -7.47
CA GLU A 196 1.74 4.49 -6.70
C GLU A 196 2.09 5.67 -5.78
N PRO A 197 2.63 5.43 -4.58
CA PRO A 197 3.05 6.49 -3.67
C PRO A 197 4.44 7.02 -4.06
N LEU A 198 4.53 8.32 -4.31
CA LEU A 198 5.78 9.03 -4.61
C LEU A 198 6.28 9.73 -3.34
N ALA A 199 7.48 9.37 -2.90
CA ALA A 199 8.20 10.07 -1.84
C ALA A 199 9.14 11.14 -2.42
N VAL A 200 9.02 12.37 -1.92
CA VAL A 200 9.90 13.50 -2.24
C VAL A 200 10.59 13.94 -0.97
N VAL A 201 11.90 13.71 -0.88
CA VAL A 201 12.71 14.07 0.28
C VAL A 201 13.36 15.42 0.04
N SER A 202 13.26 16.34 1.00
CA SER A 202 13.77 17.72 0.92
C SER A 202 14.56 18.05 2.19
N GLY A 203 15.66 18.78 2.04
CA GLY A 203 16.61 19.12 3.11
C GLY A 203 18.00 18.50 2.91
N GLU A 204 18.94 18.85 3.80
CA GLU A 204 20.34 18.41 3.77
C GLU A 204 20.50 16.88 3.89
N ILE A 205 19.46 16.20 4.38
CA ILE A 205 19.40 14.73 4.43
C ILE A 205 19.50 14.08 3.05
N VAL A 206 19.10 14.79 1.98
CA VAL A 206 19.19 14.30 0.60
C VAL A 206 20.64 14.00 0.21
N GLU A 207 21.55 14.93 0.47
CA GLU A 207 22.98 14.76 0.20
C GLU A 207 23.60 13.76 1.19
N SER A 208 23.22 13.84 2.47
CA SER A 208 23.73 12.98 3.52
C SER A 208 23.42 11.49 3.30
N LEU A 209 22.29 11.19 2.66
CA LEU A 209 21.87 9.83 2.33
C LEU A 209 22.18 9.42 0.88
N ASP A 210 22.93 10.23 0.14
CA ASP A 210 23.37 9.93 -1.24
C ASP A 210 22.21 9.65 -2.21
N PHE A 211 21.15 10.48 -2.13
CA PHE A 211 20.10 10.49 -3.14
C PHE A 211 20.63 10.99 -4.49
N ASN A 212 20.17 10.36 -5.57
CA ASN A 212 20.25 10.98 -6.88
C ASN A 212 19.28 12.16 -6.93
N THR A 213 19.74 13.32 -7.41
CA THR A 213 18.92 14.51 -7.68
C THR A 213 19.14 15.06 -9.09
N GLY A 214 19.95 14.37 -9.89
CA GLY A 214 20.35 14.78 -11.24
C GLY A 214 19.70 13.94 -12.33
N THR A 215 20.45 13.71 -13.41
CA THR A 215 19.99 12.94 -14.56
C THR A 215 19.51 11.55 -14.14
N GLY A 216 18.30 11.19 -14.59
CA GLY A 216 17.69 9.92 -14.22
C GLY A 216 17.41 9.81 -12.73
N ASN A 217 16.92 10.88 -12.08
CA ASN A 217 16.60 10.94 -10.64
C ASN A 217 15.94 9.65 -10.11
N MET A 218 14.97 9.08 -10.83
CA MET A 218 14.26 7.84 -10.46
C MET A 218 14.70 6.60 -11.27
N ARG A 219 15.84 6.65 -11.97
CA ARG A 219 16.40 5.48 -12.66
C ARG A 219 17.16 4.59 -11.68
N ILE A 220 17.28 3.32 -12.06
CA ILE A 220 18.08 2.34 -11.31
C ILE A 220 19.54 2.80 -11.18
N GLY A 221 20.19 2.40 -10.07
CA GLY A 221 21.64 2.62 -9.86
C GLY A 221 21.99 3.38 -8.59
N ARG A 222 21.05 4.08 -7.94
CA ARG A 222 21.25 4.70 -6.61
C ARG A 222 20.39 4.04 -5.55
N ARG A 223 21.04 3.57 -4.49
CA ARG A 223 20.41 2.74 -3.46
C ARG A 223 19.35 3.49 -2.66
N ALA A 224 19.58 4.77 -2.32
CA ALA A 224 18.61 5.57 -1.56
C ALA A 224 17.26 5.65 -2.29
N ASN A 225 17.25 6.15 -3.54
CA ASN A 225 16.05 6.23 -4.37
C ASN A 225 15.35 4.86 -4.54
N ALA A 226 16.11 3.81 -4.85
CA ALA A 226 15.55 2.50 -5.13
C ALA A 226 14.99 1.80 -3.87
N ALA A 227 15.78 1.74 -2.79
CA ALA A 227 15.41 1.00 -1.59
C ALA A 227 14.30 1.72 -0.79
N ILE A 228 14.33 3.06 -0.71
CA ILE A 228 13.29 3.84 -0.01
C ILE A 228 11.97 3.80 -0.78
N GLY A 229 12.01 3.91 -2.11
CA GLY A 229 10.81 3.73 -2.92
C GLY A 229 10.24 2.30 -2.81
N ARG A 230 11.10 1.28 -2.76
CA ARG A 230 10.69 -0.11 -2.54
C ARG A 230 10.08 -0.32 -1.17
N PHE A 231 10.71 0.24 -0.14
CA PHE A 231 10.21 0.20 1.22
C PHE A 231 8.77 0.67 1.29
N LEU A 232 8.44 1.82 0.69
CA LEU A 232 7.10 2.39 0.77
C LEU A 232 6.03 1.44 0.24
N ARG A 233 6.24 0.88 -0.97
CA ARG A 233 5.27 -0.04 -1.56
C ARG A 233 5.21 -1.35 -0.79
N LEU A 234 6.35 -1.90 -0.39
CA LEU A 234 6.41 -3.12 0.42
C LEU A 234 5.71 -2.94 1.77
N TYR A 235 5.89 -1.79 2.42
CA TYR A 235 5.29 -1.47 3.70
C TYR A 235 3.76 -1.38 3.61
N ILE A 236 3.24 -0.66 2.61
CA ILE A 236 1.80 -0.59 2.32
C ILE A 236 1.23 -1.99 2.05
N ARG A 237 1.96 -2.80 1.27
CA ARG A 237 1.57 -4.18 0.95
C ARG A 237 1.53 -5.09 2.18
N ASN A 238 2.50 -4.96 3.09
CA ASN A 238 2.68 -5.86 4.23
C ASN A 238 1.88 -5.44 5.47
N VAL A 239 1.85 -4.14 5.79
CA VAL A 239 1.21 -3.61 7.01
C VAL A 239 -0.21 -3.16 6.71
N ALA A 240 -0.43 -2.39 5.65
CA ALA A 240 -1.78 -1.94 5.29
C ALA A 240 -2.60 -3.04 4.58
N GLY A 241 -1.91 -4.05 4.05
CA GLY A 241 -2.51 -5.29 3.55
C GLY A 241 -2.98 -5.22 2.10
N PHE A 242 -2.36 -4.41 1.25
CA PHE A 242 -2.71 -4.31 -0.18
C PHE A 242 -2.17 -5.49 -1.00
N ARG A 243 -2.98 -6.56 -1.14
CA ARG A 243 -2.64 -7.79 -1.88
C ARG A 243 -3.32 -7.81 -3.23
N GLN A 244 -2.53 -8.05 -4.28
CA GLN A 244 -2.99 -8.07 -5.67
C GLN A 244 -4.16 -9.02 -5.86
N GLY A 245 -5.21 -8.57 -6.55
CA GLY A 245 -6.43 -9.34 -6.80
C GLY A 245 -7.38 -9.43 -5.60
N SER A 246 -6.92 -9.09 -4.39
CA SER A 246 -7.73 -9.02 -3.17
C SER A 246 -8.06 -7.57 -2.83
N THR A 247 -7.26 -6.94 -1.97
CA THR A 247 -7.40 -5.56 -1.49
C THR A 247 -6.74 -4.54 -2.41
N ASP A 248 -5.90 -4.99 -3.34
CA ASP A 248 -5.34 -4.20 -4.43
C ASP A 248 -5.99 -4.62 -5.76
N LYS A 249 -6.71 -3.69 -6.38
CA LYS A 249 -7.45 -3.86 -7.64
C LYS A 249 -6.87 -3.01 -8.78
N GLY A 250 -5.62 -2.57 -8.67
CA GLY A 250 -4.94 -1.86 -9.75
C GLY A 250 -5.01 -2.62 -11.08
N SER A 251 -5.45 -1.95 -12.14
CA SER A 251 -5.63 -2.53 -13.47
C SER A 251 -4.33 -2.61 -14.27
N ILE A 252 -3.56 -1.52 -14.28
CA ILE A 252 -2.21 -1.43 -14.86
C ILE A 252 -1.30 -0.84 -13.79
N GLY A 253 -0.44 -1.67 -13.21
CA GLY A 253 0.52 -1.23 -12.19
C GLY A 253 1.84 -0.76 -12.79
N ALA A 254 2.58 0.04 -12.03
CA ALA A 254 3.95 0.42 -12.36
C ALA A 254 4.93 -0.24 -11.37
N ASN A 255 5.87 -1.05 -11.86
CA ASN A 255 6.94 -1.61 -11.04
C ASN A 255 8.09 -0.61 -10.79
N PHE A 256 7.76 0.66 -10.59
CA PHE A 256 8.75 1.70 -10.31
C PHE A 256 8.66 2.16 -8.86
N TYR A 257 9.77 1.97 -8.14
CA TYR A 257 9.96 2.47 -6.80
C TYR A 257 10.21 3.98 -6.83
N MET A 258 9.31 4.76 -6.24
CA MET A 258 9.28 6.20 -6.42
C MET A 258 9.74 6.91 -5.14
N ALA A 259 11.06 7.09 -5.02
CA ALA A 259 11.63 8.05 -4.09
C ALA A 259 12.63 8.95 -4.82
N MET A 260 12.49 10.25 -4.62
CA MET A 260 13.38 11.25 -5.20
C MET A 260 13.79 12.30 -4.17
N GLY A 261 15.02 12.78 -4.29
CA GLY A 261 15.48 13.94 -3.54
C GLY A 261 15.21 15.23 -4.30
N GLU A 262 14.86 16.28 -3.57
CA GLU A 262 14.90 17.64 -4.08
C GLU A 262 16.35 18.06 -4.35
N ASN A 263 16.57 18.73 -5.48
CA ASN A 263 17.89 19.24 -5.82
C ASN A 263 18.14 20.60 -5.15
N GLU A 264 18.52 20.57 -3.86
CA GLU A 264 18.79 21.76 -3.05
C GLU A 264 19.77 22.74 -3.73
N ALA A 265 20.82 22.20 -4.36
CA ALA A 265 21.84 23.00 -5.03
C ALA A 265 21.25 23.77 -6.23
N ALA A 266 20.43 23.11 -7.05
CA ALA A 266 19.76 23.74 -8.19
C ALA A 266 18.72 24.77 -7.74
N VAL A 267 17.89 24.43 -6.74
CA VAL A 267 16.90 25.35 -6.14
C VAL A 267 17.58 26.62 -5.64
N ARG A 268 18.68 26.47 -4.88
CA ARG A 268 19.47 27.59 -4.37
C ARG A 268 20.07 28.42 -5.50
N ALA A 269 20.63 27.78 -6.53
CA ALA A 269 21.22 28.48 -7.68
C ALA A 269 20.18 29.27 -8.49
N LEU A 270 18.93 28.80 -8.53
CA LEU A 270 17.81 29.49 -9.17
C LEU A 270 17.22 30.62 -8.31
N GLY A 271 17.66 30.76 -7.05
CA GLY A 271 17.08 31.71 -6.10
C GLY A 271 15.65 31.36 -5.69
N TRP A 272 15.27 30.09 -5.82
CA TRP A 272 13.96 29.59 -5.43
C TRP A 272 13.96 29.16 -3.96
N ASN A 273 12.78 29.14 -3.37
CA ASN A 273 12.57 28.45 -2.12
C ASN A 273 12.58 26.93 -2.38
N PRO A 274 13.16 26.12 -1.47
CA PRO A 274 12.93 24.69 -1.49
C PRO A 274 11.47 24.35 -1.24
N LEU A 275 11.04 23.19 -1.76
CA LEU A 275 9.69 22.67 -1.63
C LEU A 275 9.19 22.71 -0.18
N ARG A 276 10.04 22.30 0.78
CA ARG A 276 9.69 22.34 2.21
C ARG A 276 9.32 23.75 2.68
N VAL A 277 10.03 24.77 2.22
CA VAL A 277 9.81 26.16 2.62
C VAL A 277 8.52 26.70 2.02
N ASP A 278 8.25 26.38 0.76
CA ASP A 278 6.97 26.73 0.12
C ASP A 278 5.76 26.03 0.77
N LEU A 279 5.99 24.86 1.39
CA LEU A 279 4.99 24.12 2.17
C LEU A 279 4.95 24.50 3.66
N GLY A 280 5.69 25.53 4.07
CA GLY A 280 5.61 26.12 5.42
C GLY A 280 6.60 25.59 6.46
N PHE A 281 7.56 24.75 6.06
CA PHE A 281 8.65 24.29 6.92
C PHE A 281 9.85 25.26 6.91
N GLY A 282 10.73 25.11 7.89
CA GLY A 282 11.96 25.88 8.01
C GLY A 282 13.04 25.45 7.02
N MET A 283 13.97 26.36 6.71
CA MET A 283 15.10 26.08 5.80
C MET A 283 16.00 24.94 6.31
N GLY A 284 16.13 24.79 7.63
CA GLY A 284 16.93 23.74 8.26
C GLY A 284 16.19 22.41 8.48
N ASP A 285 14.90 22.33 8.12
CA ASP A 285 14.12 21.11 8.33
C ASP A 285 14.47 20.07 7.25
N ASN A 286 14.42 18.81 7.65
CA ASN A 286 14.41 17.68 6.72
C ASN A 286 12.98 17.13 6.68
N VAL A 287 12.40 17.02 5.50
CA VAL A 287 11.02 16.58 5.32
C VAL A 287 10.90 15.54 4.22
N VAL A 288 9.84 14.74 4.30
CA VAL A 288 9.40 13.89 3.21
C VAL A 288 7.94 14.18 2.91
N MET A 289 7.64 14.47 1.65
CA MET A 289 6.29 14.55 1.14
C MET A 289 5.94 13.22 0.47
N VAL A 290 4.80 12.64 0.81
CA VAL A 290 4.27 11.46 0.12
C VAL A 290 2.99 11.85 -0.61
N GLN A 291 2.92 11.55 -1.90
CA GLN A 291 1.74 11.83 -2.73
C GLN A 291 1.37 10.64 -3.61
N SER A 292 0.08 10.45 -3.89
CA SER A 292 -0.40 9.45 -4.85
C SER A 292 -0.17 9.94 -6.28
N VAL A 293 0.39 9.08 -7.15
CA VAL A 293 0.52 9.37 -8.58
C VAL A 293 0.02 8.18 -9.42
N VAL A 294 -0.84 8.45 -10.40
CA VAL A 294 -1.32 7.42 -11.35
C VAL A 294 -0.35 7.25 -12.52
N ALA A 295 0.36 8.31 -12.92
CA ALA A 295 1.34 8.25 -13.98
C ALA A 295 2.45 9.29 -13.79
N LEU A 296 3.70 8.82 -13.84
CA LEU A 296 4.86 9.62 -14.22
C LEU A 296 5.27 9.11 -15.60
N SER A 297 4.92 9.87 -16.64
CA SER A 297 4.93 9.40 -18.04
C SER A 297 6.27 8.80 -18.45
N SER A 298 6.33 7.47 -18.57
CA SER A 298 7.31 6.83 -19.45
C SER A 298 6.71 6.84 -20.85
N PRO A 299 7.31 7.46 -21.86
CA PRO A 299 6.83 7.24 -23.20
C PRO A 299 7.07 5.77 -23.56
N VAL A 300 6.00 5.05 -23.87
CA VAL A 300 6.08 3.69 -24.40
C VAL A 300 6.17 3.84 -25.92
N TYR A 301 7.38 3.68 -26.46
CA TYR A 301 7.59 3.64 -27.90
C TYR A 301 7.71 2.19 -28.34
N MET A 302 6.80 1.78 -29.21
CA MET A 302 6.94 0.57 -30.01
C MET A 302 7.52 1.00 -31.36
N GLY A 303 8.75 0.56 -31.65
CA GLY A 303 9.41 0.81 -32.94
C GLY A 303 9.51 -0.50 -33.73
N GLY A 304 9.08 -0.47 -34.99
CA GLY A 304 9.07 -1.64 -35.88
C GLY A 304 7.74 -1.75 -36.63
N THR A 305 7.76 -2.36 -37.81
CA THR A 305 6.56 -2.60 -38.63
C THR A 305 6.08 -4.05 -38.57
N ASP A 306 6.94 -4.97 -38.12
CA ASP A 306 6.73 -6.40 -38.29
C ASP A 306 6.77 -7.13 -36.94
N PRO A 307 5.68 -7.82 -36.54
CA PRO A 307 5.60 -8.64 -35.32
C PRO A 307 6.78 -9.58 -35.10
N GLU A 308 7.31 -10.16 -36.17
CA GLU A 308 8.44 -11.10 -36.17
C GLU A 308 9.77 -10.44 -35.75
N THR A 309 9.89 -9.12 -35.92
CA THR A 309 11.07 -8.33 -35.48
C THR A 309 10.93 -7.80 -34.06
N MET A 310 9.71 -7.81 -33.51
CA MET A 310 9.38 -7.23 -32.20
C MET A 310 9.09 -8.28 -31.13
N MET A 311 8.80 -9.52 -31.52
CA MET A 311 8.46 -10.60 -30.61
C MET A 311 9.38 -11.80 -30.84
N ALA A 312 10.05 -12.24 -29.77
CA ALA A 312 10.74 -13.51 -29.74
C ALA A 312 9.81 -14.58 -29.18
N PRO A 313 9.66 -15.75 -29.83
CA PRO A 313 8.96 -16.88 -29.22
C PRO A 313 9.72 -17.32 -27.95
N LEU A 314 8.97 -17.59 -26.88
CA LEU A 314 9.47 -18.13 -25.61
C LEU A 314 9.29 -19.65 -25.56
#